data_AF-A0A6A6LSR2-F1
#
_entry.id   AF-A0A6A6LSR2-F1
#
_cell.length_a   1.000
_cell.length_b   1.000
_cell.length_c   1.000
_cell.angle_alpha   90.00
_cell.angle_beta   90.00
_cell.angle_gamma   90.00
#
_symmetry.space_group_name_H-M   'P 1'
#
loop_
_entity.id
_entity.type
_entity.pdbx_description
1 polymer ?
#
loop_
_entity_poly.entity_id
_entity_poly.type
_entity_poly.pdbx_seq_one_letter_code
_entity_poly.pdbx_strand_id
1 'polypeptide(L)'
;MCSFLGETNRLAYVAEGLTRLNDWQELMKYQRSNGSLFNSPSATAAALTHLHDEKCLEYLSSLVKKFDNAVPTIYPLDIYPRLHMIDNLIKLGIDRHFTEVIATTLDDIYRSWMQGSEEIFLDPACCALGFRLLRMNGYEISSDALANFDKQENILNSMSDINSALELYKASQMIIFPNEPVLERIYDWTRTYLENELVDYALKHPYASLERTESRRYIENYNVDNISLLKTSYRYFNIDNRDLLTLSFQDFNKCQAIHREELDYLESPFPPDLSDARISWAQNTVLTTVVDDFFDFAGSMEELLNLIELIQRWDEHSTIGFKSKDVEILFYAIYGTTNDLADKASKQQGRCVKKHLIDIVRTPEQAVETQEYNNLFMHVSIIGRLLNDCVTVAREGAQGKLNSVSLAIVHGRGAVTEKEAQEEVTRLIESHRRELLRMVQQTKGSVVPKDCKDLFWKMSKVLHLFYMGDDKYSSPHKMVSAVNEIINEPILLPPYSKLD
;
A
#
# COMPACT_ATOMS: atom_id res chain seq x y z
N MET A 1 -18.58 -7.06 6.19
CA MET A 1 -19.92 -7.38 6.72
C MET A 1 -20.13 -6.39 7.85
N CYS A 2 -21.21 -5.61 7.91
CA CYS A 2 -21.46 -4.78 9.10
C CYS A 2 -21.44 -5.70 10.32
N SER A 3 -20.40 -5.57 11.12
CA SER A 3 -20.20 -6.38 12.31
C SER A 3 -21.24 -5.92 13.32
N PHE A 4 -22.33 -6.69 13.45
CA PHE A 4 -23.21 -6.53 14.60
C PHE A 4 -22.43 -7.04 15.82
N LEU A 5 -21.72 -6.12 16.48
CA LEU A 5 -20.91 -6.38 17.66
C LEU A 5 -21.81 -6.93 18.77
N GLY A 6 -21.57 -8.16 19.27
CA GLY A 6 -22.36 -8.74 20.36
C GLY A 6 -23.50 -9.68 19.93
N GLU A 7 -23.66 -10.80 20.67
CA GLU A 7 -24.81 -11.71 20.51
C GLU A 7 -26.15 -10.96 20.65
N THR A 8 -26.23 -10.01 21.58
CA THR A 8 -27.43 -9.19 21.82
C THR A 8 -27.81 -8.33 20.61
N ASN A 9 -26.84 -7.73 19.92
CA ASN A 9 -27.11 -6.91 18.73
C ASN A 9 -27.53 -7.78 17.53
N ARG A 10 -27.00 -9.00 17.42
CA ARG A 10 -27.44 -9.95 16.38
C ARG A 10 -28.87 -10.42 16.62
N LEU A 11 -29.23 -10.76 17.86
CA LEU A 11 -30.60 -11.13 18.23
C LEU A 11 -31.57 -9.97 18.01
N ALA A 12 -31.15 -8.74 18.34
CA ALA A 12 -31.90 -7.53 18.06
C ALA A 12 -32.08 -7.29 16.54
N TYR A 13 -31.05 -7.56 15.74
CA TYR A 13 -31.12 -7.43 14.28
C TYR A 13 -32.17 -8.37 13.68
N VAL A 14 -32.30 -9.61 14.16
CA VAL A 14 -33.29 -10.60 13.68
C VAL A 14 -34.55 -10.68 14.54
N ALA A 15 -34.83 -9.62 15.30
CA ALA A 15 -35.92 -9.59 16.28
C ALA A 15 -37.30 -9.93 15.69
N GLU A 16 -37.53 -9.66 14.40
CA GLU A 16 -38.79 -10.01 13.74
C GLU A 16 -39.06 -11.52 13.71
N GLY A 17 -38.04 -12.37 13.86
CA GLY A 17 -38.18 -13.83 13.96
C GLY A 17 -38.45 -14.33 15.37
N LEU A 18 -38.35 -13.47 16.39
CA LEU A 18 -38.37 -13.82 17.81
C LEU A 18 -39.65 -13.33 18.54
N THR A 19 -40.71 -13.06 17.78
CA THR A 19 -41.99 -12.37 18.10
C THR A 19 -42.69 -12.61 19.45
N ARG A 20 -42.29 -13.59 20.27
CA ARG A 20 -42.88 -13.85 21.60
C ARG A 20 -41.98 -13.50 22.79
N LEU A 21 -40.73 -13.12 22.55
CA LEU A 21 -39.71 -12.94 23.60
C LEU A 21 -39.11 -11.53 23.64
N ASN A 22 -39.53 -10.63 22.75
CA ASN A 22 -38.88 -9.34 22.57
C ASN A 22 -39.65 -8.19 23.21
N ASP A 23 -38.95 -7.42 24.03
CA ASP A 23 -39.37 -6.09 24.39
C ASP A 23 -39.01 -5.13 23.24
N TRP A 24 -39.98 -4.83 22.38
CA TRP A 24 -39.78 -3.93 21.24
C TRP A 24 -39.39 -2.51 21.67
N GLN A 25 -39.79 -2.10 22.87
CA GLN A 25 -39.45 -0.78 23.40
C GLN A 25 -37.95 -0.69 23.73
N GLU A 26 -37.37 -1.77 24.26
CA GLU A 26 -35.92 -1.91 24.45
C GLU A 26 -35.15 -1.92 23.12
N LEU A 27 -35.73 -2.48 22.04
CA LEU A 27 -35.08 -2.49 20.73
C LEU A 27 -35.02 -1.11 20.07
N MET A 28 -35.87 -0.16 20.48
CA MET A 28 -35.85 1.20 19.95
C MET A 28 -34.57 1.98 20.25
N LYS A 29 -33.73 1.52 21.19
CA LYS A 29 -32.39 2.07 21.39
C LYS A 29 -31.46 1.91 20.18
N TYR A 30 -31.81 1.02 19.25
CA TYR A 30 -31.11 0.80 17.99
C TYR A 30 -31.76 1.51 16.79
N GLN A 31 -32.77 2.35 17.03
CA GLN A 31 -33.38 3.16 15.98
C GLN A 31 -32.40 4.23 15.50
N ARG A 32 -32.12 4.22 14.20
CA ARG A 32 -31.23 5.17 13.54
C ARG A 32 -31.94 6.48 13.27
N SER A 33 -31.14 7.51 12.96
CA SER A 33 -31.63 8.84 12.59
C SER A 33 -32.60 8.84 11.38
N ASN A 34 -32.46 7.88 10.47
CA ASN A 34 -33.37 7.68 9.33
C ASN A 34 -34.69 6.97 9.68
N GLY A 35 -34.93 6.66 10.95
CA GLY A 35 -36.15 5.99 11.43
C GLY A 35 -36.11 4.46 11.37
N SER A 36 -35.09 3.87 10.74
CA SER A 36 -34.95 2.41 10.64
C SER A 36 -34.41 1.79 11.92
N LEU A 37 -34.75 0.52 12.15
CA LEU A 37 -33.96 -0.36 13.01
C LEU A 37 -32.89 -1.05 12.16
N PHE A 38 -31.61 -0.76 12.47
CA PHE A 38 -30.45 -1.37 11.80
C PHE A 38 -30.44 -1.26 10.26
N ASN A 39 -31.05 -0.21 9.67
CA ASN A 39 -31.27 -0.11 8.23
C ASN A 39 -32.05 -1.29 7.62
N SER A 40 -32.70 -2.13 8.44
CA SER A 40 -33.39 -3.34 8.00
C SER A 40 -34.89 -3.09 7.83
N PRO A 41 -35.44 -3.18 6.61
CA PRO A 41 -36.88 -3.01 6.39
C PRO A 41 -37.72 -4.03 7.15
N SER A 42 -37.27 -5.29 7.27
CA SER A 42 -38.02 -6.32 8.00
C SER A 42 -38.10 -6.05 9.51
N ALA A 43 -36.98 -5.70 10.15
CA ALA A 43 -36.98 -5.36 11.58
C ALA A 43 -37.81 -4.09 11.85
N THR A 44 -37.68 -3.09 10.97
CA THR A 44 -38.42 -1.82 11.09
C THR A 44 -39.93 -2.04 10.90
N ALA A 45 -40.34 -2.91 9.98
CA ALA A 45 -41.75 -3.26 9.76
C ALA A 45 -42.35 -4.00 10.96
N ALA A 46 -41.58 -4.90 11.59
CA ALA A 46 -42.01 -5.57 12.80
C ALA A 46 -42.19 -4.56 13.96
N ALA A 47 -41.22 -3.67 14.17
CA ALA A 47 -41.34 -2.63 15.20
C ALA A 47 -42.51 -1.68 14.96
N LEU A 48 -42.75 -1.25 13.71
CA LEU A 48 -43.92 -0.45 13.34
C LEU A 48 -45.23 -1.17 13.69
N THR A 49 -45.32 -2.48 13.45
CA THR A 49 -46.52 -3.28 13.73
C THR A 49 -46.81 -3.35 15.23
N HIS A 50 -45.77 -3.40 16.07
CA HIS A 50 -45.89 -3.53 17.52
C HIS A 50 -46.03 -2.20 18.25
N LEU A 51 -45.36 -1.14 17.79
CA LEU A 51 -45.24 0.13 18.50
C LEU A 51 -45.93 1.30 17.81
N HIS A 52 -46.30 1.16 16.53
CA HIS A 52 -46.86 2.25 15.71
C HIS A 52 -45.98 3.51 15.65
N ASP A 53 -44.66 3.31 15.67
CA ASP A 53 -43.68 4.41 15.62
C ASP A 53 -43.70 5.15 14.27
N GLU A 54 -43.82 6.48 14.33
CA GLU A 54 -43.96 7.34 13.15
C GLU A 54 -42.70 7.33 12.27
N LYS A 55 -41.51 7.32 12.87
CA LYS A 55 -40.24 7.31 12.11
C LYS A 55 -40.04 5.99 11.37
N CYS A 56 -40.46 4.86 11.96
CA CYS A 56 -40.47 3.57 11.27
C CYS A 56 -41.38 3.61 10.04
N LEU A 57 -42.56 4.24 10.16
CA LEU A 57 -43.49 4.41 9.04
C LEU A 57 -42.91 5.31 7.95
N GLU A 58 -42.29 6.44 8.32
CA GLU A 58 -41.64 7.35 7.38
C GLU A 58 -40.53 6.64 6.59
N TYR A 59 -39.67 5.91 7.28
CA TYR A 59 -38.61 5.11 6.68
C TYR A 59 -39.20 4.12 5.65
N LEU A 60 -40.13 3.25 6.06
CA LEU A 60 -40.70 2.24 5.16
C LEU A 60 -41.46 2.86 3.98
N SER A 61 -42.21 3.94 4.22
CA SER A 61 -42.91 4.68 3.17
C SER A 61 -41.93 5.25 2.14
N SER A 62 -40.77 5.73 2.59
CA SER A 62 -39.71 6.21 1.69
C SER A 62 -39.13 5.10 0.81
N LEU A 63 -39.00 3.88 1.34
CA LEU A 63 -38.53 2.72 0.58
C LEU A 63 -39.55 2.27 -0.46
N VAL A 64 -40.82 2.15 -0.08
CA VAL A 64 -41.91 1.79 -1.02
C VAL A 64 -41.99 2.83 -2.14
N LYS A 65 -41.84 4.13 -1.82
CA LYS A 65 -41.77 5.18 -2.84
C LYS A 65 -40.57 5.04 -3.78
N LYS A 66 -39.45 4.49 -3.30
CA LYS A 66 -38.21 4.35 -4.08
C LYS A 66 -38.14 3.07 -4.90
N PHE A 67 -38.70 1.98 -4.39
CA PHE A 67 -38.57 0.63 -4.94
C PHE A 67 -39.91 0.02 -5.38
N ASP A 68 -40.95 0.85 -5.45
CA ASP A 68 -42.32 0.51 -5.80
C ASP A 68 -42.89 -0.61 -4.92
N ASN A 69 -42.91 -1.85 -5.44
CA ASN A 69 -43.59 -2.99 -4.82
C ASN A 69 -42.65 -3.92 -4.04
N ALA A 70 -41.36 -3.56 -3.89
CA ALA A 70 -40.37 -4.37 -3.18
C ALA A 70 -39.48 -3.51 -2.29
N VAL A 71 -38.75 -4.15 -1.37
CA VAL A 71 -37.72 -3.49 -0.55
C VAL A 71 -36.48 -4.38 -0.47
N PRO A 72 -35.26 -3.82 -0.40
CA PRO A 72 -34.04 -4.61 -0.18
C PRO A 72 -33.97 -5.14 1.25
N THR A 73 -33.02 -6.05 1.52
CA THR A 73 -32.77 -6.54 2.89
C THR A 73 -32.18 -5.47 3.82
N ILE A 74 -31.56 -4.42 3.25
CA ILE A 74 -30.94 -3.30 3.96
C ILE A 74 -31.01 -2.04 3.10
N TYR A 75 -31.34 -0.88 3.69
CA TYR A 75 -31.32 0.41 3.01
C TYR A 75 -31.08 1.59 3.99
N PRO A 76 -30.32 2.64 3.62
CA PRO A 76 -29.57 2.83 2.38
C PRO A 76 -28.54 1.73 2.12
N LEU A 77 -28.14 1.58 0.85
CA LEU A 77 -26.98 0.77 0.49
C LEU A 77 -25.76 1.41 1.11
N ASP A 78 -25.18 0.68 2.05
CA ASP A 78 -24.25 1.17 3.06
C ASP A 78 -22.94 1.71 2.44
N ILE A 79 -22.26 2.61 3.13
CA ILE A 79 -20.93 3.14 2.83
C ILE A 79 -19.90 2.00 2.76
N TYR A 80 -20.05 0.98 3.61
CA TYR A 80 -19.18 -0.19 3.61
C TYR A 80 -19.08 -0.91 2.24
N PRO A 81 -20.19 -1.28 1.56
CA PRO A 81 -20.20 -1.78 0.18
C PRO A 81 -19.37 -0.98 -0.82
N ARG A 82 -19.45 0.36 -0.77
CA ARG A 82 -18.74 1.25 -1.69
C ARG A 82 -17.25 1.22 -1.43
N LEU A 83 -16.87 1.33 -0.16
CA LEU A 83 -15.49 1.17 0.29
C LEU A 83 -14.92 -0.20 -0.09
N HIS A 84 -15.69 -1.26 0.14
CA HIS A 84 -15.29 -2.62 -0.19
C HIS A 84 -15.10 -2.80 -1.70
N MET A 85 -15.94 -2.19 -2.54
CA MET A 85 -15.75 -2.25 -4.00
C MET A 85 -14.48 -1.53 -4.43
N ILE A 86 -14.19 -0.35 -3.88
CA ILE A 86 -12.93 0.36 -4.16
C ILE A 86 -11.74 -0.51 -3.76
N ASP A 87 -11.75 -1.06 -2.55
CA ASP A 87 -10.69 -1.95 -2.06
C ASP A 87 -10.55 -3.22 -2.90
N ASN A 88 -11.66 -3.77 -3.38
CA ASN A 88 -11.70 -4.92 -4.29
C ASN A 88 -11.05 -4.61 -5.65
N LEU A 89 -11.33 -3.44 -6.23
CA LEU A 89 -10.71 -3.00 -7.49
C LEU A 89 -9.20 -2.80 -7.35
N ILE A 90 -8.76 -2.23 -6.21
CA ILE A 90 -7.34 -2.05 -5.88
C ILE A 90 -6.66 -3.42 -5.73
N LYS A 91 -7.26 -4.35 -4.97
CA LYS A 91 -6.73 -5.70 -4.79
C LYS A 91 -6.72 -6.51 -6.08
N LEU A 92 -7.61 -6.25 -7.02
CA LEU A 92 -7.60 -6.83 -8.36
C LEU A 92 -6.59 -6.12 -9.31
N GLY A 93 -5.96 -5.02 -8.88
CA GLY A 93 -4.99 -4.28 -9.68
C GLY A 93 -5.59 -3.57 -10.91
N ILE A 94 -6.90 -3.28 -10.91
CA ILE A 94 -7.64 -2.69 -12.03
C ILE A 94 -8.26 -1.33 -11.70
N ASP A 95 -8.01 -0.79 -10.52
CA ASP A 95 -8.49 0.50 -10.03
C ASP A 95 -8.14 1.67 -10.94
N ARG A 96 -6.99 1.63 -11.64
CA ARG A 96 -6.58 2.65 -12.62
C ARG A 96 -7.54 2.83 -13.80
N HIS A 97 -8.42 1.87 -14.06
CA HIS A 97 -9.47 1.97 -15.08
C HIS A 97 -10.73 2.68 -14.57
N PHE A 98 -10.79 2.98 -13.26
CA PHE A 98 -11.97 3.52 -12.57
C PHE A 98 -11.66 4.79 -11.77
N THR A 99 -10.55 5.48 -12.05
CA THR A 99 -10.03 6.59 -11.24
C THR A 99 -11.07 7.69 -10.97
N GLU A 100 -11.84 8.11 -11.99
CA GLU A 100 -12.86 9.16 -11.83
C GLU A 100 -14.01 8.74 -10.90
N VAL A 101 -14.49 7.50 -11.06
CA VAL A 101 -15.58 6.93 -10.26
C VAL A 101 -15.12 6.72 -8.82
N ILE A 102 -13.90 6.22 -8.63
CA ILE A 102 -13.29 6.05 -7.31
C ILE A 102 -13.16 7.41 -6.62
N ALA A 103 -12.63 8.42 -7.30
CA ALA A 103 -12.46 9.78 -6.74
C ALA A 103 -13.80 10.37 -6.30
N THR A 104 -14.82 10.35 -7.16
CA THR A 104 -16.17 10.86 -6.85
C THR A 104 -16.81 10.10 -5.67
N THR A 105 -16.60 8.78 -5.61
CA THR A 105 -17.13 7.97 -4.51
C THR A 105 -16.44 8.30 -3.18
N LEU A 106 -15.12 8.50 -3.19
CA LEU A 106 -14.37 8.91 -2.01
C LEU A 106 -14.73 10.31 -1.54
N ASP A 107 -15.05 11.25 -2.44
CA ASP A 107 -15.55 12.58 -2.08
C ASP A 107 -16.86 12.49 -1.28
N ASP A 108 -17.80 11.65 -1.72
CA ASP A 108 -19.07 11.44 -1.01
C ASP A 108 -18.87 10.75 0.35
N ILE A 109 -17.94 9.81 0.43
CA ILE A 109 -17.58 9.13 1.68
C ILE A 109 -16.90 10.14 2.62
N TYR A 110 -16.02 11.00 2.12
CA TYR A 110 -15.38 12.05 2.90
C TYR A 110 -16.40 13.03 3.48
N ARG A 111 -17.41 13.44 2.70
CA ARG A 111 -18.51 14.26 3.22
C ARG A 111 -19.25 13.56 4.36
N SER A 112 -19.57 12.28 4.19
CA SER A 112 -20.21 11.46 5.23
C SER A 112 -19.33 11.31 6.48
N TRP A 113 -18.03 11.17 6.29
CA TRP A 113 -17.03 11.13 7.37
C TRP A 113 -17.02 12.42 8.17
N MET A 114 -16.95 13.57 7.48
CA MET A 114 -16.93 14.90 8.11
C MET A 114 -18.24 15.23 8.85
N GLN A 115 -19.35 14.61 8.43
CA GLN A 115 -20.65 14.75 9.10
C GLN A 115 -20.81 13.84 10.33
N GLY A 116 -19.84 12.98 10.64
CA GLY A 116 -19.96 12.06 11.77
C GLY A 116 -20.95 10.92 11.52
N SER A 117 -21.09 10.46 10.26
CA SER A 117 -22.06 9.42 9.90
C SER A 117 -21.97 8.18 10.78
N GLU A 118 -23.03 7.90 11.54
CA GLU A 118 -23.15 6.71 12.40
C GLU A 118 -22.85 5.41 11.64
N GLU A 119 -23.12 5.37 10.34
CA GLU A 119 -22.86 4.22 9.49
C GLU A 119 -21.37 3.88 9.34
N ILE A 120 -20.51 4.90 9.37
CA ILE A 120 -19.06 4.72 9.34
C ILE A 120 -18.56 4.34 10.74
N PHE A 121 -18.92 5.12 11.75
CA PHE A 121 -18.26 5.07 13.06
C PHE A 121 -18.80 3.98 14.01
N LEU A 122 -19.93 3.33 13.70
CA LEU A 122 -20.44 2.20 14.49
C LEU A 122 -19.79 0.86 14.14
N ASP A 123 -19.27 0.70 12.92
CA ASP A 123 -18.66 -0.54 12.45
C ASP A 123 -17.13 -0.38 12.35
N PRO A 124 -16.33 -1.12 13.15
CA PRO A 124 -14.88 -0.98 13.16
C PRO A 124 -14.24 -1.24 11.79
N ALA A 125 -14.72 -2.27 11.05
CA ALA A 125 -14.22 -2.59 9.72
C ALA A 125 -14.53 -1.46 8.71
N CYS A 126 -15.73 -0.89 8.71
CA CYS A 126 -16.12 0.25 7.88
C CYS A 126 -15.30 1.49 8.21
N CYS A 127 -15.17 1.83 9.49
CA CYS A 127 -14.39 2.98 9.93
C CYS A 127 -12.91 2.84 9.54
N ALA A 128 -12.31 1.68 9.79
CA ALA A 128 -10.92 1.41 9.46
C ALA A 128 -10.65 1.43 7.94
N LEU A 129 -11.54 0.80 7.16
CA LEU A 129 -11.43 0.79 5.70
C LEU A 129 -11.62 2.18 5.11
N GLY A 130 -12.62 2.94 5.60
CA GLY A 130 -12.87 4.33 5.23
C GLY A 130 -11.66 5.21 5.53
N PHE A 131 -11.12 5.10 6.74
CA PHE A 131 -9.93 5.81 7.16
C PHE A 131 -8.74 5.56 6.23
N ARG A 132 -8.45 4.28 5.98
CA ARG A 132 -7.33 3.85 5.13
C ARG A 132 -7.49 4.37 3.71
N LEU A 133 -8.64 4.15 3.08
CA LEU A 133 -8.86 4.55 1.69
C LEU A 133 -8.86 6.07 1.52
N LEU A 134 -9.44 6.83 2.46
CA LEU A 134 -9.38 8.29 2.44
C LEU A 134 -7.93 8.78 2.57
N ARG A 135 -7.15 8.29 3.54
CA ARG A 135 -5.74 8.70 3.67
C ARG A 135 -4.87 8.30 2.49
N MET A 136 -5.07 7.11 1.93
CA MET A 136 -4.35 6.62 0.74
C MET A 136 -4.61 7.47 -0.51
N ASN A 137 -5.69 8.25 -0.52
CA ASN A 137 -6.08 9.14 -1.60
C ASN A 137 -5.90 10.63 -1.24
N GLY A 138 -5.08 10.92 -0.21
CA GLY A 138 -4.67 12.29 0.14
C GLY A 138 -5.67 13.11 0.95
N TYR A 139 -6.74 12.50 1.48
CA TYR A 139 -7.66 13.18 2.38
C TYR A 139 -7.04 13.31 3.78
N GLU A 140 -6.98 14.54 4.29
CA GLU A 140 -6.52 14.83 5.65
C GLU A 140 -7.65 14.60 6.66
N ILE A 141 -7.63 13.43 7.31
CA ILE A 141 -8.57 13.04 8.37
C ILE A 141 -7.81 12.66 9.66
N SER A 142 -8.37 12.97 10.83
CA SER A 142 -7.75 12.64 12.13
C SER A 142 -7.86 11.14 12.46
N SER A 143 -6.80 10.58 13.06
CA SER A 143 -6.83 9.23 13.65
C SER A 143 -7.76 9.10 14.84
N ASP A 144 -8.17 10.21 15.47
CA ASP A 144 -9.05 10.21 16.64
C ASP A 144 -10.42 9.57 16.36
N ALA A 145 -10.82 9.57 15.09
CA ALA A 145 -11.99 8.82 14.61
C ALA A 145 -11.96 7.32 14.97
N LEU A 146 -10.77 6.75 15.14
CA LEU A 146 -10.56 5.34 15.49
C LEU A 146 -10.35 5.13 17.00
N ALA A 147 -10.45 6.18 17.83
CA ALA A 147 -10.17 6.09 19.27
C ALA A 147 -11.07 5.09 20.00
N ASN A 148 -12.30 4.88 19.53
CA ASN A 148 -13.20 3.86 20.12
C ASN A 148 -12.71 2.42 19.92
N PHE A 149 -11.73 2.21 19.03
CA PHE A 149 -11.23 0.89 18.62
C PHE A 149 -9.76 0.65 19.03
N ASP A 150 -9.19 1.55 19.84
CA ASP A 150 -7.78 1.53 20.21
C ASP A 150 -7.43 0.53 21.32
N LYS A 151 -8.42 -0.20 21.81
CA LYS A 151 -8.29 -1.30 22.78
C LYS A 151 -8.97 -2.56 22.26
N GLN A 152 -8.28 -3.68 22.41
CA GLN A 152 -8.75 -5.02 22.02
C GLN A 152 -10.13 -5.36 22.59
N GLU A 153 -10.39 -5.00 23.86
CA GLU A 153 -11.65 -5.23 24.56
C GLU A 153 -12.85 -4.57 23.86
N ASN A 154 -12.64 -3.44 23.17
CA ASN A 154 -13.73 -2.74 22.50
C ASN A 154 -14.23 -3.47 21.24
N ILE A 155 -13.45 -4.45 20.74
CA ILE A 155 -13.71 -5.15 19.48
C ILE A 155 -14.06 -6.63 19.72
N LEU A 156 -13.30 -7.34 20.56
CA LEU A 156 -13.35 -8.81 20.62
C LEU A 156 -14.32 -9.41 21.65
N ASN A 157 -15.16 -8.59 22.31
CA ASN A 157 -15.97 -8.99 23.47
C ASN A 157 -17.08 -10.04 23.23
N SER A 158 -17.21 -10.67 22.05
CA SER A 158 -18.28 -11.68 21.84
C SER A 158 -18.07 -12.68 20.72
N MET A 159 -17.22 -12.40 19.74
CA MET A 159 -16.67 -13.38 18.81
C MET A 159 -15.52 -12.70 18.06
N SER A 160 -14.46 -13.46 17.79
CA SER A 160 -13.30 -13.10 16.97
C SER A 160 -13.74 -12.52 15.62
N ASP A 161 -13.77 -11.19 15.47
CA ASP A 161 -13.89 -10.55 14.16
C ASP A 161 -12.49 -10.24 13.62
N ILE A 162 -11.84 -11.31 13.16
CA ILE A 162 -10.54 -11.26 12.48
C ILE A 162 -10.55 -10.22 11.36
N ASN A 163 -11.68 -10.01 10.67
CA ASN A 163 -11.76 -9.03 9.59
C ASN A 163 -11.67 -7.59 10.12
N SER A 164 -12.38 -7.27 11.20
CA SER A 164 -12.27 -5.95 11.85
C SER A 164 -10.86 -5.70 12.36
N ALA A 165 -10.24 -6.68 13.02
CA ALA A 165 -8.85 -6.57 13.46
C ALA A 165 -7.87 -6.39 12.30
N LEU A 166 -8.09 -7.11 11.18
CA LEU A 166 -7.27 -7.00 9.97
C LEU A 166 -7.41 -5.64 9.30
N GLU A 167 -8.62 -5.08 9.17
CA GLU A 167 -8.80 -3.74 8.60
C GLU A 167 -8.24 -2.65 9.52
N LEU A 168 -8.37 -2.79 10.85
CA LEU A 168 -7.74 -1.91 11.82
C LEU A 168 -6.20 -1.97 11.76
N TYR A 169 -5.63 -3.17 11.60
CA TYR A 169 -4.19 -3.35 11.39
C TYR A 169 -3.69 -2.68 10.12
N LYS A 170 -4.42 -2.77 9.01
CA LYS A 170 -4.06 -2.07 7.77
C LYS A 170 -4.22 -0.56 7.91
N ALA A 171 -5.26 -0.10 8.61
CA ALA A 171 -5.49 1.32 8.86
C ALA A 171 -4.41 1.94 9.75
N SER A 172 -3.94 1.21 10.77
CA SER A 172 -2.91 1.69 11.71
C SER A 172 -1.54 1.88 11.07
N GLN A 173 -1.28 1.28 9.90
CA GLN A 173 -0.05 1.53 9.14
C GLN A 173 -0.04 2.90 8.43
N MET A 174 -1.21 3.55 8.31
CA MET A 174 -1.37 4.88 7.69
C MET A 174 -1.03 6.03 8.66
N ILE A 175 0.02 5.87 9.47
CA ILE A 175 0.56 6.95 10.32
C ILE A 175 1.30 7.95 9.43
N ILE A 176 0.72 9.14 9.28
CA ILE A 176 1.25 10.23 8.46
C ILE A 176 1.51 11.49 9.28
N PHE A 177 1.05 11.56 10.54
CA PHE A 177 1.37 12.67 11.43
C PHE A 177 2.33 12.21 12.55
N PRO A 178 3.20 13.10 13.07
CA PRO A 178 4.18 12.74 14.10
C PRO A 178 3.58 12.27 15.43
N ASN A 179 2.31 12.56 15.72
CA ASN A 179 1.66 12.26 17.00
C ASN A 179 0.29 11.62 16.75
N GLU A 180 0.28 10.32 16.47
CA GLU A 180 -0.95 9.54 16.24
C GLU A 180 -1.02 8.32 17.17
N PRO A 181 -1.09 8.54 18.50
CA PRO A 181 -0.98 7.45 19.48
C PRO A 181 -2.17 6.48 19.41
N VAL A 182 -3.30 6.90 18.83
CA VAL A 182 -4.43 6.01 18.54
C VAL A 182 -4.02 4.92 17.55
N LEU A 183 -3.35 5.28 16.46
CA LEU A 183 -2.91 4.30 15.45
C LEU A 183 -1.81 3.40 16.02
N GLU A 184 -0.90 3.94 16.82
CA GLU A 184 0.15 3.13 17.48
C GLU A 184 -0.46 2.07 18.40
N ARG A 185 -1.42 2.45 19.26
CA ARG A 185 -2.15 1.50 20.10
C ARG A 185 -2.88 0.44 19.28
N ILE A 186 -3.56 0.86 18.20
CA ILE A 186 -4.24 -0.07 17.29
C ILE A 186 -3.25 -1.04 16.66
N TYR A 187 -2.13 -0.54 16.14
CA TYR A 187 -1.07 -1.35 15.55
C TYR A 187 -0.57 -2.41 16.52
N ASP A 188 -0.25 -2.02 17.76
CA ASP A 188 0.31 -2.93 18.76
C ASP A 188 -0.63 -4.10 19.10
N TRP A 189 -1.90 -3.80 19.41
CA TRP A 189 -2.85 -4.86 19.79
C TRP A 189 -3.26 -5.71 18.60
N THR A 190 -3.54 -5.10 17.44
CA THR A 190 -3.98 -5.85 16.25
C THR A 190 -2.87 -6.74 15.71
N ARG A 191 -1.63 -6.26 15.69
CA ARG A 191 -0.47 -7.07 15.30
C ARG A 191 -0.34 -8.30 16.19
N THR A 192 -0.32 -8.10 17.51
CA THR A 192 -0.19 -9.19 18.49
C THR A 192 -1.32 -10.21 18.34
N TYR A 193 -2.55 -9.72 18.15
CA TYR A 193 -3.71 -10.57 17.96
C TYR A 193 -3.64 -11.37 16.65
N LEU A 194 -3.36 -10.71 15.52
CA LEU A 194 -3.31 -11.35 14.21
C LEU A 194 -2.13 -12.32 14.07
N GLU A 195 -0.98 -12.05 14.69
CA GLU A 195 0.16 -13.00 14.71
C GLU A 195 -0.19 -14.30 15.46
N ASN A 196 -1.12 -14.26 16.42
CA ASN A 196 -1.60 -15.43 17.14
C ASN A 196 -2.70 -16.19 16.37
N GLU A 197 -3.60 -15.47 15.69
CA GLU A 197 -4.74 -16.06 14.98
C GLU A 197 -4.40 -16.54 13.56
N LEU A 198 -3.45 -15.87 12.90
CA LEU A 198 -3.08 -16.12 11.50
C LEU A 198 -1.59 -16.48 11.40
N VAL A 199 -1.31 -17.63 10.78
CA VAL A 199 0.05 -17.98 10.36
C VAL A 199 0.35 -17.32 9.02
N ASP A 200 0.29 -15.98 8.99
CA ASP A 200 0.54 -15.21 7.77
C ASP A 200 1.92 -14.54 7.83
N TYR A 201 2.76 -14.90 6.85
CA TYR A 201 4.09 -14.33 6.68
C TYR A 201 4.03 -12.83 6.33
N ALA A 202 2.95 -12.35 5.70
CA ALA A 202 2.77 -10.94 5.36
C ALA A 202 2.64 -10.04 6.60
N LEU A 203 2.12 -10.57 7.72
CA LEU A 203 2.01 -9.83 8.99
C LEU A 203 3.37 -9.56 9.63
N LYS A 204 4.38 -10.40 9.36
CA LYS A 204 5.75 -10.22 9.88
C LYS A 204 6.52 -9.13 9.15
N HIS A 205 6.16 -8.88 7.89
CA HIS A 205 6.85 -7.93 7.03
C HIS A 205 5.85 -7.08 6.22
N PRO A 206 5.02 -6.26 6.90
CA PRO A 206 3.92 -5.53 6.27
C PRO A 206 4.37 -4.57 5.16
N TYR A 207 5.61 -4.08 5.22
CA TYR A 207 6.15 -3.11 4.27
C TYR A 207 6.84 -3.74 3.06
N ALA A 208 7.02 -5.06 3.05
CA ALA A 208 7.67 -5.80 1.98
C ALA A 208 6.69 -6.31 0.91
N SER A 209 5.45 -5.81 0.90
CA SER A 209 4.42 -6.26 -0.01
C SER A 209 4.38 -5.42 -1.29
N LEU A 210 4.52 -6.08 -2.44
CA LEU A 210 4.45 -5.45 -3.77
C LEU A 210 3.05 -5.58 -4.35
N GLU A 211 2.52 -4.47 -4.90
CA GLU A 211 1.15 -4.37 -5.43
C GLU A 211 0.81 -5.47 -6.43
N ARG A 212 1.72 -5.79 -7.36
CA ARG A 212 1.48 -6.86 -8.36
C ARG A 212 1.46 -8.26 -7.75
N THR A 213 2.28 -8.52 -6.73
CA THR A 213 2.27 -9.81 -6.03
C THR A 213 0.97 -9.98 -5.23
N GLU A 214 0.52 -8.93 -4.55
CA GLU A 214 -0.77 -8.93 -3.86
C GLU A 214 -1.92 -9.13 -4.83
N SER A 215 -1.90 -8.41 -5.95
CA SER A 215 -2.92 -8.52 -6.99
C SER A 215 -3.00 -9.92 -7.56
N ARG A 216 -1.84 -10.54 -7.87
CA ARG A 216 -1.77 -11.92 -8.34
C ARG A 216 -2.43 -12.88 -7.35
N ARG A 217 -2.01 -12.84 -6.08
CA ARG A 217 -2.56 -13.71 -5.02
C ARG A 217 -4.06 -13.51 -4.86
N TYR A 218 -4.52 -12.26 -4.97
CA TYR A 218 -5.94 -11.95 -4.87
C TYR A 218 -6.74 -12.50 -6.06
N ILE A 219 -6.22 -12.38 -7.28
CA ILE A 219 -6.81 -12.96 -8.50
C ILE A 219 -6.91 -14.48 -8.37
N GLU A 220 -5.84 -15.16 -7.95
CA GLU A 220 -5.79 -16.61 -7.83
C GLU A 220 -6.77 -17.16 -6.76
N ASN A 221 -7.05 -16.36 -5.74
CA ASN A 221 -7.96 -16.72 -4.64
C ASN A 221 -9.33 -15.99 -4.73
N TYR A 222 -9.64 -15.38 -5.87
CA TYR A 222 -10.82 -14.56 -6.01
C TYR A 222 -12.10 -15.40 -6.02
N ASN A 223 -12.95 -15.22 -5.00
CA ASN A 223 -14.22 -15.93 -4.91
C ASN A 223 -15.31 -15.23 -5.74
N VAL A 224 -15.52 -15.72 -6.97
CA VAL A 224 -16.56 -15.20 -7.88
C VAL A 224 -17.98 -15.42 -7.37
N ASP A 225 -18.21 -16.50 -6.64
CA ASP A 225 -19.52 -16.84 -6.09
C ASP A 225 -19.77 -16.18 -4.72
N ASN A 226 -18.91 -15.23 -4.33
CA ASN A 226 -19.07 -14.47 -3.10
C ASN A 226 -20.34 -13.61 -3.18
N ILE A 227 -21.40 -14.10 -2.56
CA ILE A 227 -22.66 -13.39 -2.35
C ILE A 227 -22.68 -12.94 -0.90
N SER A 228 -23.00 -11.66 -0.66
CA SER A 228 -23.13 -11.18 0.70
C SER A 228 -24.39 -11.74 1.34
N LEU A 229 -24.24 -12.25 2.56
CA LEU A 229 -25.32 -12.81 3.34
C LEU A 229 -25.61 -11.91 4.54
N LEU A 230 -26.84 -11.43 4.64
CA LEU A 230 -27.41 -10.86 5.85
C LEU A 230 -28.61 -11.73 6.25
N LYS A 231 -29.83 -11.15 6.31
CA LYS A 231 -31.07 -11.92 6.48
C LYS A 231 -31.43 -12.71 5.22
N THR A 232 -31.07 -12.16 4.07
CA THR A 232 -31.17 -12.80 2.77
C THR A 232 -29.84 -12.64 2.02
N SER A 233 -29.64 -13.44 0.98
CA SER A 233 -28.56 -13.22 0.02
C SER A 233 -28.81 -11.91 -0.74
N TYR A 234 -27.77 -11.11 -0.94
CA TYR A 234 -27.84 -9.90 -1.74
C TYR A 234 -26.51 -9.61 -2.41
N ARG A 235 -26.55 -8.81 -3.48
CA ARG A 235 -25.37 -8.27 -4.15
C ARG A 235 -25.34 -6.77 -3.96
N TYR A 236 -24.17 -6.22 -3.66
CA TYR A 236 -23.97 -4.78 -3.49
C TYR A 236 -24.15 -4.02 -4.80
N PHE A 237 -23.75 -4.65 -5.91
CA PHE A 237 -23.73 -4.05 -7.25
C PHE A 237 -24.27 -5.06 -8.26
N ASN A 238 -24.87 -4.54 -9.33
CA ASN A 238 -25.28 -5.34 -10.50
C ASN A 238 -24.09 -5.66 -11.42
N ILE A 239 -22.92 -5.88 -10.83
CA ILE A 239 -21.69 -6.28 -11.52
C ILE A 239 -21.46 -7.74 -11.19
N ASP A 240 -21.23 -8.56 -12.21
CA ASP A 240 -20.82 -9.94 -11.97
C ASP A 240 -19.36 -9.96 -11.51
N ASN A 241 -19.08 -10.61 -10.38
CA ASN A 241 -17.71 -10.80 -9.89
C ASN A 241 -16.83 -11.51 -10.94
N ARG A 242 -17.44 -12.32 -11.82
CA ARG A 242 -16.76 -12.99 -12.95
C ARG A 242 -16.24 -11.98 -13.97
N ASP A 243 -16.95 -10.87 -14.21
CA ASP A 243 -16.51 -9.82 -15.13
C ASP A 243 -15.28 -9.09 -14.56
N LEU A 244 -15.30 -8.79 -13.26
CA LEU A 244 -14.17 -8.16 -12.57
C LEU A 244 -12.92 -9.06 -12.60
N LEU A 245 -13.09 -10.36 -12.32
CA LEU A 245 -12.00 -11.32 -12.39
C LEU A 245 -11.44 -11.44 -13.80
N THR A 246 -12.32 -11.49 -14.82
CA THR A 246 -11.93 -11.58 -16.23
C THR A 246 -11.10 -10.38 -16.65
N LEU A 247 -11.56 -9.16 -16.32
CA LEU A 247 -10.84 -7.93 -16.62
C LEU A 247 -9.46 -7.93 -15.93
N SER A 248 -9.42 -8.25 -14.63
CA SER A 248 -8.19 -8.30 -13.85
C SER A 248 -7.18 -9.31 -14.38
N PHE A 249 -7.64 -10.51 -14.74
CA PHE A 249 -6.81 -11.53 -15.37
C PHE A 249 -6.22 -11.08 -16.71
N GLN A 250 -7.06 -10.54 -17.61
CA GLN A 250 -6.63 -10.10 -18.93
C GLN A 250 -5.63 -8.95 -18.82
N ASP A 251 -5.92 -8.00 -17.94
CA ASP A 251 -5.04 -6.87 -17.63
C ASP A 251 -3.70 -7.34 -17.07
N PHE A 252 -3.73 -8.29 -16.11
CA PHE A 252 -2.54 -8.82 -15.50
C PHE A 252 -1.62 -9.49 -16.53
N ASN A 253 -2.16 -10.40 -17.35
CA ASN A 253 -1.39 -11.14 -18.34
C ASN A 253 -0.90 -10.24 -19.48
N LYS A 254 -1.66 -9.20 -19.87
CA LYS A 254 -1.22 -8.19 -20.84
C LYS A 254 0.00 -7.42 -20.31
N CYS A 255 -0.07 -6.91 -19.08
CA CYS A 255 1.08 -6.24 -18.45
C CYS A 255 2.27 -7.19 -18.28
N GLN A 256 2.04 -8.46 -17.93
CA GLN A 256 3.11 -9.43 -17.80
C GLN A 256 3.79 -9.70 -19.16
N ALA A 257 3.03 -9.85 -20.24
CA ALA A 257 3.61 -10.03 -21.58
C ALA A 257 4.51 -8.85 -21.97
N ILE A 258 4.04 -7.63 -21.71
CA ILE A 258 4.84 -6.40 -21.83
C ILE A 258 6.12 -6.47 -21.00
N HIS A 259 6.05 -6.84 -19.72
CA HIS A 259 7.24 -6.89 -18.86
C HIS A 259 8.22 -7.98 -19.28
N ARG A 260 7.74 -9.10 -19.84
CA ARG A 260 8.61 -10.12 -20.46
C ARG A 260 9.29 -9.57 -21.69
N GLU A 261 8.55 -8.89 -22.56
CA GLU A 261 9.14 -8.20 -23.71
C GLU A 261 10.17 -7.16 -23.25
N GLU A 262 9.89 -6.35 -22.23
CA GLU A 262 10.86 -5.40 -21.67
C GLU A 262 12.12 -6.08 -21.10
N LEU A 263 11.97 -7.23 -20.44
CA LEU A 263 13.08 -8.01 -19.91
C LEU A 263 13.91 -8.65 -21.03
N ASP A 264 13.25 -9.24 -22.01
CA ASP A 264 13.87 -9.80 -23.23
C ASP A 264 14.57 -8.69 -24.02
N TYR A 265 14.06 -7.47 -23.91
CA TYR A 265 14.31 -6.39 -24.84
C TYR A 265 14.75 -5.12 -24.11
N LEU A 266 15.76 -5.29 -23.24
CA LEU A 266 16.91 -4.38 -23.08
C LEU A 266 17.60 -3.99 -24.44
N GLU A 267 16.90 -4.13 -25.58
CA GLU A 267 17.20 -3.67 -26.96
C GLU A 267 15.95 -3.13 -27.78
N SER A 268 14.72 -2.85 -27.28
CA SER A 268 13.48 -2.67 -28.13
C SER A 268 12.93 -1.28 -28.46
N PRO A 269 12.16 -1.08 -29.57
CA PRO A 269 11.66 0.24 -29.99
C PRO A 269 10.17 0.59 -29.71
N PHE A 270 9.33 -0.25 -29.06
CA PHE A 270 7.92 0.12 -28.79
C PHE A 270 7.45 -0.13 -27.35
N PRO A 271 7.61 0.86 -26.46
CA PRO A 271 7.29 0.72 -25.04
C PRO A 271 5.83 1.12 -24.73
N PRO A 272 5.09 0.37 -23.89
CA PRO A 272 3.85 0.87 -23.27
C PRO A 272 4.12 2.00 -22.28
N ASP A 273 3.07 2.65 -21.76
CA ASP A 273 3.22 3.77 -20.82
C ASP A 273 4.23 3.46 -19.70
N LEU A 274 5.17 4.40 -19.51
CA LEU A 274 6.29 4.35 -18.54
C LEU A 274 7.36 3.28 -18.78
N SER A 275 7.37 2.57 -19.91
CA SER A 275 8.36 1.52 -20.16
C SER A 275 9.78 2.06 -20.35
N ASP A 276 9.95 3.22 -21.03
CA ASP A 276 11.24 3.94 -21.04
C ASP A 276 11.77 4.20 -19.62
N ALA A 277 10.88 4.59 -18.70
CA ALA A 277 11.26 4.83 -17.31
C ALA A 277 11.68 3.54 -16.59
N ARG A 278 11.00 2.42 -16.84
CA ARG A 278 11.35 1.10 -16.26
C ARG A 278 12.70 0.58 -16.78
N ILE A 279 12.94 0.67 -18.09
CA ILE A 279 14.19 0.25 -18.72
C ILE A 279 15.35 1.10 -18.20
N SER A 280 15.20 2.43 -18.22
CA SER A 280 16.23 3.33 -17.68
C SER A 280 16.47 3.09 -16.19
N TRP A 281 15.43 2.81 -15.40
CA TRP A 281 15.58 2.45 -13.99
C TRP A 281 16.41 1.17 -13.80
N ALA A 282 16.12 0.12 -14.57
CA ALA A 282 16.84 -1.15 -14.51
C ALA A 282 18.32 -0.99 -14.90
N GLN A 283 18.60 -0.30 -16.00
CA GLN A 283 19.97 -0.01 -16.46
C GLN A 283 20.77 0.75 -15.40
N ASN A 284 20.20 1.81 -14.84
CA ASN A 284 20.86 2.59 -13.79
C ASN A 284 21.06 1.76 -12.52
N THR A 285 20.10 0.93 -12.12
CA THR A 285 20.23 0.05 -10.94
C THR A 285 21.41 -0.92 -11.10
N VAL A 286 21.51 -1.60 -12.26
CA VAL A 286 22.65 -2.49 -12.54
C VAL A 286 23.96 -1.72 -12.52
N LEU A 287 24.01 -0.57 -13.19
CA LEU A 287 25.21 0.23 -13.25
C LEU A 287 25.66 0.73 -11.86
N THR A 288 24.72 1.14 -11.01
CA THR A 288 25.00 1.52 -9.62
C THR A 288 25.65 0.37 -8.86
N THR A 289 25.15 -0.87 -9.01
CA THR A 289 25.75 -2.03 -8.32
C THR A 289 27.18 -2.32 -8.79
N VAL A 290 27.43 -2.22 -10.10
CA VAL A 290 28.77 -2.43 -10.66
C VAL A 290 29.75 -1.34 -10.20
N VAL A 291 29.29 -0.08 -10.15
CA VAL A 291 30.10 1.03 -9.64
C VAL A 291 30.38 0.85 -8.15
N ASP A 292 29.38 0.46 -7.35
CA ASP A 292 29.54 0.18 -5.91
C ASP A 292 30.63 -0.88 -5.68
N ASP A 293 30.55 -2.03 -6.34
CA ASP A 293 31.56 -3.10 -6.25
C ASP A 293 32.96 -2.61 -6.68
N PHE A 294 33.03 -1.75 -7.70
CA PHE A 294 34.28 -1.15 -8.15
C PHE A 294 34.90 -0.24 -7.07
N PHE A 295 34.10 0.57 -6.39
CA PHE A 295 34.59 1.45 -5.32
C PHE A 295 34.92 0.70 -4.02
N ASP A 296 34.17 -0.35 -3.70
CA ASP A 296 34.29 -1.05 -2.42
C ASP A 296 35.36 -2.14 -2.40
N PHE A 297 35.63 -2.77 -3.54
CA PHE A 297 36.49 -3.96 -3.61
C PHE A 297 37.42 -4.01 -4.82
N ALA A 298 36.94 -3.65 -6.03
CA ALA A 298 37.66 -3.99 -7.26
C ALA A 298 38.74 -2.97 -7.64
N GLY A 299 38.43 -1.68 -7.53
CA GLY A 299 39.26 -0.59 -8.01
C GLY A 299 40.38 -0.18 -7.04
N SER A 300 41.54 0.15 -7.59
CA SER A 300 42.61 0.81 -6.85
C SER A 300 42.30 2.30 -6.64
N MET A 301 42.89 2.92 -5.61
CA MET A 301 42.70 4.36 -5.33
C MET A 301 42.98 5.26 -6.55
N GLU A 302 43.99 4.93 -7.38
CA GLU A 302 44.29 5.68 -8.59
C GLU A 302 43.17 5.58 -9.65
N GLU A 303 42.57 4.39 -9.79
CA GLU A 303 41.46 4.17 -10.70
C GLU A 303 40.18 4.87 -10.23
N LEU A 304 39.90 4.82 -8.92
CA LEU A 304 38.76 5.53 -8.33
C LEU A 304 38.86 7.04 -8.56
N LEU A 305 40.02 7.63 -8.26
CA LEU A 305 40.25 9.06 -8.48
C LEU A 305 40.15 9.43 -9.97
N ASN A 306 40.64 8.58 -10.87
CA ASN A 306 40.51 8.81 -12.32
C ASN A 306 39.05 8.77 -12.78
N LEU A 307 38.26 7.81 -12.29
CA LEU A 307 36.83 7.74 -12.59
C LEU A 307 36.08 8.97 -12.08
N ILE A 308 36.37 9.42 -10.85
CA ILE A 308 35.80 10.66 -10.29
C ILE A 308 36.16 11.86 -11.17
N GLU A 309 37.42 12.00 -11.58
CA GLU A 309 37.87 13.12 -12.42
C GLU A 309 37.15 13.13 -13.77
N LEU A 310 36.99 11.96 -14.40
CA LEU A 310 36.25 11.80 -15.66
C LEU A 310 34.78 12.24 -15.53
N ILE A 311 34.12 11.89 -14.43
CA ILE A 311 32.73 12.29 -14.15
C ILE A 311 32.64 13.80 -13.89
N GLN A 312 33.56 14.36 -13.10
CA GLN A 312 33.60 15.79 -12.80
C GLN A 312 33.84 16.63 -14.07
N ARG A 313 34.72 16.17 -14.96
CA ARG A 313 35.07 16.81 -16.23
C ARG A 313 34.37 16.17 -17.42
N TRP A 314 33.09 15.84 -17.25
CA TRP A 314 32.23 15.12 -18.21
C TRP A 314 32.39 15.55 -19.68
N ASP A 315 32.41 16.85 -19.97
CA ASP A 315 32.50 17.37 -21.34
C ASP A 315 33.94 17.39 -21.89
N GLU A 316 34.94 17.28 -21.01
CA GLU A 316 36.38 17.31 -21.33
C GLU A 316 37.07 15.95 -21.06
N HIS A 317 36.29 14.89 -20.87
CA HIS A 317 36.79 13.56 -20.47
C HIS A 317 37.86 13.02 -21.43
N SER A 318 37.80 13.35 -22.72
CA SER A 318 38.78 12.97 -23.73
C SER A 318 40.20 13.49 -23.45
N THR A 319 40.36 14.48 -22.57
CA THR A 319 41.66 15.08 -22.23
C THR A 319 42.37 14.42 -21.05
N ILE A 320 41.69 13.53 -20.32
CA ILE A 320 42.15 13.00 -19.03
C ILE A 320 42.88 11.66 -19.22
N GLY A 321 42.39 10.84 -20.15
CA GLY A 321 42.84 9.47 -20.34
C GLY A 321 42.31 8.52 -19.26
N PHE A 322 42.41 7.22 -19.51
CA PHE A 322 41.91 6.17 -18.62
C PHE A 322 43.08 5.47 -17.93
N LYS A 323 42.96 5.25 -16.63
CA LYS A 323 43.96 4.51 -15.83
C LYS A 323 43.95 3.02 -16.07
N SER A 324 42.80 2.46 -16.44
CA SER A 324 42.65 1.06 -16.81
C SER A 324 41.52 0.87 -17.80
N LYS A 325 41.46 -0.34 -18.39
CA LYS A 325 40.36 -0.71 -19.27
C LYS A 325 39.02 -0.76 -18.53
N ASP A 326 39.04 -1.14 -17.26
CA ASP A 326 37.85 -1.20 -16.42
C ASP A 326 37.28 0.20 -16.18
N VAL A 327 38.12 1.19 -15.87
CA VAL A 327 37.69 2.60 -15.74
C VAL A 327 37.11 3.13 -17.06
N GLU A 328 37.74 2.80 -18.20
CA GLU A 328 37.22 3.19 -19.52
C GLU A 328 35.82 2.62 -19.77
N ILE A 329 35.63 1.32 -19.50
CA ILE A 329 34.35 0.63 -19.69
C ILE A 329 33.28 1.24 -18.78
N LEU A 330 33.58 1.41 -17.49
CA LEU A 330 32.65 1.96 -16.50
C LEU A 330 32.27 3.40 -16.82
N PHE A 331 33.25 4.24 -17.15
CA PHE A 331 32.98 5.62 -17.52
C PHE A 331 32.05 5.69 -18.74
N TYR A 332 32.32 4.94 -19.80
CA TYR A 332 31.47 4.99 -20.99
C TYR A 332 30.08 4.36 -20.77
N ALA A 333 29.96 3.39 -19.87
CA ALA A 333 28.66 2.87 -19.46
C ALA A 333 27.83 3.95 -18.73
N ILE A 334 28.43 4.69 -17.79
CA ILE A 334 27.80 5.83 -17.10
C ILE A 334 27.47 6.95 -18.08
N TYR A 335 28.45 7.32 -18.90
CA TYR A 335 28.33 8.40 -19.88
C TYR A 335 27.21 8.11 -20.88
N GLY A 336 27.24 6.96 -21.53
CA GLY A 336 26.27 6.56 -22.53
C GLY A 336 24.85 6.48 -21.96
N THR A 337 24.69 5.77 -20.84
CA THR A 337 23.37 5.58 -20.19
C THR A 337 22.76 6.90 -19.73
N THR A 338 23.57 7.79 -19.15
CA THR A 338 23.09 9.11 -18.69
C THR A 338 22.69 10.01 -19.86
N ASN A 339 23.47 10.01 -20.95
CA ASN A 339 23.14 10.81 -22.12
C ASN A 339 21.89 10.29 -22.85
N ASP A 340 21.73 8.96 -22.99
CA ASP A 340 20.53 8.36 -23.59
C ASP A 340 19.27 8.68 -22.77
N LEU A 341 19.36 8.54 -21.44
CA LEU A 341 18.27 8.95 -20.53
C LEU A 341 17.96 10.43 -20.67
N ALA A 342 18.98 11.29 -20.80
CA ALA A 342 18.78 12.72 -21.00
C ALA A 342 18.04 13.04 -22.30
N ASP A 343 18.35 12.35 -23.39
CA ASP A 343 17.68 12.56 -24.67
C ASP A 343 16.22 12.10 -24.62
N LYS A 344 15.96 10.92 -24.04
CA LYS A 344 14.60 10.40 -23.82
C LYS A 344 13.78 11.33 -22.92
N ALA A 345 14.32 11.71 -21.76
CA ALA A 345 13.65 12.57 -20.80
C ALA A 345 13.43 13.99 -21.36
N SER A 346 14.37 14.53 -22.14
CA SER A 346 14.20 15.88 -22.73
C SER A 346 13.05 15.94 -23.73
N LYS A 347 12.86 14.86 -24.53
CA LYS A 347 11.70 14.74 -25.44
C LYS A 347 10.39 14.71 -24.67
N GLN A 348 10.31 13.91 -23.61
CA GLN A 348 9.10 13.76 -22.81
C GLN A 348 8.75 15.04 -22.03
N GLN A 349 9.75 15.75 -21.52
CA GLN A 349 9.56 16.97 -20.72
C GLN A 349 9.38 18.23 -21.57
N GLY A 350 9.61 18.16 -22.89
CA GLY A 350 9.58 19.32 -23.78
C GLY A 350 10.66 20.38 -23.49
N ARG A 351 11.67 20.04 -22.68
CA ARG A 351 12.79 20.90 -22.28
C ARG A 351 14.06 20.08 -22.10
N CYS A 352 15.23 20.69 -22.31
CA CYS A 352 16.50 20.02 -22.05
C CYS A 352 16.68 19.74 -20.55
N VAL A 353 16.90 18.48 -20.19
CA VAL A 353 17.20 18.04 -18.81
C VAL A 353 18.60 17.43 -18.65
N LYS A 354 19.39 17.45 -19.72
CA LYS A 354 20.73 16.83 -19.76
C LYS A 354 21.64 17.30 -18.63
N LYS A 355 21.73 18.61 -18.42
CA LYS A 355 22.55 19.18 -17.37
C LYS A 355 22.12 18.68 -15.98
N HIS A 356 20.82 18.65 -15.71
CA HIS A 356 20.28 18.19 -14.44
C HIS A 356 20.65 16.73 -14.16
N LEU A 357 20.55 15.84 -15.16
CA LEU A 357 20.93 14.43 -15.00
C LEU A 357 22.45 14.23 -14.84
N ILE A 358 23.27 15.00 -15.56
CA ILE A 358 24.72 14.98 -15.37
C ILE A 358 25.08 15.45 -13.97
N ASP A 359 24.44 16.53 -13.49
CA ASP A 359 24.68 17.06 -12.15
C ASP A 359 24.23 16.04 -11.08
N ILE A 360 23.17 15.24 -11.31
CA ILE A 360 22.80 14.13 -10.41
C ILE A 360 23.92 13.10 -10.31
N VAL A 361 24.55 12.72 -11.42
CA VAL A 361 25.67 11.76 -11.42
C VAL A 361 26.92 12.37 -10.77
N ARG A 362 27.14 13.68 -10.95
CA ARG A 362 28.35 14.38 -10.51
C ARG A 362 28.30 14.79 -9.04
N THR A 363 27.16 15.28 -8.58
CA THR A 363 26.89 15.82 -7.24
C THR A 363 25.39 15.65 -6.91
N PRO A 364 24.94 14.43 -6.56
CA PRO A 364 23.53 14.13 -6.31
C PRO A 364 22.86 15.10 -5.31
N GLU A 365 23.58 15.51 -4.28
CA GLU A 365 23.07 16.37 -3.19
C GLU A 365 22.80 17.81 -3.64
N GLN A 366 23.46 18.27 -4.70
CA GLN A 366 23.32 19.64 -5.21
C GLN A 366 22.43 19.73 -6.45
N ALA A 367 22.14 18.60 -7.09
CA ALA A 367 21.50 18.55 -8.39
C ALA A 367 19.98 18.71 -8.32
N VAL A 368 19.35 18.29 -7.22
CA VAL A 368 17.89 18.31 -7.09
C VAL A 368 17.42 19.71 -6.72
N GLU A 369 16.71 20.34 -7.66
CA GLU A 369 16.36 21.78 -7.61
C GLU A 369 15.32 22.14 -6.53
N THR A 370 14.56 21.17 -6.02
CA THR A 370 13.49 21.43 -5.04
C THR A 370 13.74 20.68 -3.73
N GLN A 371 13.50 21.36 -2.60
CA GLN A 371 13.65 20.78 -1.27
C GLN A 371 12.75 19.55 -1.06
N GLU A 372 11.55 19.56 -1.64
CA GLU A 372 10.60 18.44 -1.53
C GLU A 372 11.14 17.16 -2.17
N TYR A 373 11.69 17.26 -3.38
CA TYR A 373 12.25 16.12 -4.10
C TYR A 373 13.55 15.63 -3.42
N ASN A 374 14.35 16.56 -2.89
CA ASN A 374 15.51 16.23 -2.04
C ASN A 374 15.12 15.43 -0.80
N ASN A 375 14.06 15.84 -0.11
CA ASN A 375 13.58 15.15 1.07
C ASN A 375 13.06 13.74 0.71
N LEU A 376 12.32 13.57 -0.40
CA LEU A 376 11.87 12.25 -0.87
C LEU A 376 13.03 11.29 -1.11
N PHE A 377 14.06 11.76 -1.83
CA PHE A 377 15.30 10.99 -2.03
C PHE A 377 15.98 10.66 -0.71
N MET A 378 16.17 11.65 0.16
CA MET A 378 16.82 11.47 1.45
C MET A 378 16.12 10.41 2.30
N HIS A 379 14.79 10.45 2.43
CA HIS A 379 14.04 9.47 3.20
C HIS A 379 14.17 8.05 2.62
N VAL A 380 14.01 7.87 1.30
CA VAL A 380 14.18 6.55 0.65
C VAL A 380 15.61 6.03 0.81
N SER A 381 16.62 6.88 0.61
CA SER A 381 18.03 6.51 0.72
C SER A 381 18.40 6.09 2.15
N ILE A 382 17.92 6.83 3.16
CA ILE A 382 18.14 6.46 4.56
C ILE A 382 17.46 5.13 4.89
N ILE A 383 16.21 4.93 4.46
CA ILE A 383 15.52 3.65 4.63
C ILE A 383 16.35 2.51 4.02
N GLY A 384 16.80 2.66 2.78
CA GLY A 384 17.60 1.65 2.09
C GLY A 384 18.93 1.36 2.78
N ARG A 385 19.66 2.41 3.20
CA ARG A 385 20.93 2.28 3.91
C ARG A 385 20.77 1.57 5.24
N LEU A 386 19.82 2.00 6.06
CA LEU A 386 19.62 1.41 7.39
C LEU A 386 19.11 -0.04 7.31
N LEU A 387 18.23 -0.34 6.36
CA LEU A 387 17.81 -1.72 6.08
C LEU A 387 18.99 -2.60 5.66
N ASN A 388 19.88 -2.08 4.81
CA ASN A 388 21.09 -2.76 4.41
C ASN A 388 21.98 -3.06 5.62
N ASP A 389 22.32 -2.03 6.40
CA ASP A 389 23.20 -2.11 7.56
C ASP A 389 22.68 -3.11 8.62
N CYS A 390 21.37 -3.15 8.86
CA CYS A 390 20.74 -4.13 9.77
C CYS A 390 21.01 -5.58 9.35
N VAL A 391 20.97 -5.84 8.05
CA VAL A 391 21.12 -7.20 7.50
C VAL A 391 22.58 -7.58 7.28
N THR A 392 23.47 -6.61 7.00
CA THR A 392 24.86 -6.87 6.64
C THR A 392 25.86 -6.70 7.78
N VAL A 393 25.42 -6.24 8.97
CA VAL A 393 26.28 -5.97 10.14
C VAL A 393 27.23 -7.12 10.49
N ALA A 394 26.75 -8.36 10.48
CA ALA A 394 27.58 -9.52 10.81
C ALA A 394 28.71 -9.74 9.81
N ARG A 395 28.39 -9.64 8.51
CA ARG A 395 29.35 -9.81 7.40
C ARG A 395 30.35 -8.66 7.34
N GLU A 396 29.88 -7.43 7.46
CA GLU A 396 30.73 -6.24 7.43
C GLU A 396 31.67 -6.17 8.63
N GLY A 397 31.17 -6.53 9.83
CA GLY A 397 32.00 -6.67 11.02
C GLY A 397 33.12 -7.70 10.84
N ALA A 398 32.86 -8.84 10.19
CA ALA A 398 33.88 -9.83 9.86
C ALA A 398 34.95 -9.31 8.88
N GLN A 399 34.62 -8.32 8.06
CA GLN A 399 35.54 -7.64 7.15
C GLN A 399 36.23 -6.42 7.79
N GLY A 400 35.92 -6.10 9.05
CA GLY A 400 36.41 -4.91 9.74
C GLY A 400 35.79 -3.60 9.24
N LYS A 401 34.69 -3.65 8.47
CA LYS A 401 33.92 -2.48 8.04
C LYS A 401 32.96 -2.06 9.16
N LEU A 402 32.77 -0.76 9.35
CA LEU A 402 31.79 -0.19 10.29
C LEU A 402 30.55 0.27 9.53
N ASN A 403 29.37 0.00 10.10
CA ASN A 403 28.09 0.48 9.60
C ASN A 403 27.27 1.15 10.71
N SER A 404 26.04 1.60 10.44
CA SER A 404 25.23 2.35 11.40
C SER A 404 25.00 1.59 12.72
N VAL A 405 24.78 0.27 12.67
CA VAL A 405 24.57 -0.58 13.86
C VAL A 405 25.86 -0.69 14.66
N SER A 406 26.99 -1.00 13.99
CA SER A 406 28.29 -1.08 14.67
C SER A 406 28.71 0.26 15.30
N LEU A 407 28.44 1.37 14.61
CA LEU A 407 28.73 2.71 15.13
C LEU A 407 27.89 3.04 16.37
N ALA A 408 26.61 2.68 16.40
CA ALA A 408 25.77 2.87 17.58
C ALA A 408 26.33 2.14 18.82
N ILE A 409 26.82 0.91 18.64
CA ILE A 409 27.46 0.12 19.70
C ILE A 409 28.75 0.81 20.18
N VAL A 410 29.61 1.26 19.26
CA VAL A 410 30.87 1.96 19.58
C VAL A 410 30.60 3.24 20.35
N HIS A 411 29.64 4.05 19.90
CA HIS A 411 29.25 5.29 20.58
C HIS A 411 28.60 5.06 21.93
N GLY A 412 27.93 3.92 22.13
CA GLY A 412 27.38 3.48 23.40
C GLY A 412 28.43 3.15 24.47
N ARG A 413 29.73 3.12 24.14
CA ARG A 413 30.85 2.88 25.07
C ARG A 413 30.67 1.63 25.96
N GLY A 414 30.09 0.57 25.40
CA GLY A 414 29.81 -0.70 26.10
C GLY A 414 28.51 -0.73 26.91
N ALA A 415 27.69 0.34 26.88
CA ALA A 415 26.37 0.38 27.49
C ALA A 415 25.23 -0.03 26.54
N VAL A 416 25.51 -0.14 25.23
CA VAL A 416 24.53 -0.50 24.20
C VAL A 416 24.88 -1.87 23.65
N THR A 417 23.95 -2.81 23.77
CA THR A 417 24.04 -4.13 23.15
C THR A 417 23.74 -4.06 21.65
N GLU A 418 24.18 -5.06 20.89
CA GLU A 418 23.85 -5.16 19.47
C GLU A 418 22.34 -5.17 19.22
N LYS A 419 21.57 -5.86 20.07
CA LYS A 419 20.11 -5.89 19.99
C LYS A 419 19.51 -4.49 20.18
N GLU A 420 19.95 -3.73 21.18
CA GLU A 420 19.47 -2.37 21.41
C GLU A 420 19.84 -1.43 20.24
N ALA A 421 21.03 -1.59 19.66
CA ALA A 421 21.45 -0.85 18.48
C ALA A 421 20.58 -1.19 17.26
N GLN A 422 20.27 -2.47 17.02
CA GLN A 422 19.37 -2.89 15.94
C GLN A 422 17.94 -2.37 16.15
N GLU A 423 17.43 -2.36 17.39
CA GLU A 423 16.13 -1.79 17.74
C GLU A 423 16.09 -0.26 17.52
N GLU A 424 17.18 0.45 17.82
CA GLU A 424 17.31 1.87 17.52
C GLU A 424 17.29 2.13 16.01
N VAL A 425 18.08 1.40 15.23
CA VAL A 425 18.09 1.54 13.76
C VAL A 425 16.72 1.19 13.17
N THR A 426 16.04 0.16 13.70
CA THR A 426 14.68 -0.20 13.27
C THR A 426 13.68 0.93 13.54
N ARG A 427 13.78 1.63 14.68
CA ARG A 427 12.96 2.80 14.98
C ARG A 427 13.24 3.96 14.02
N LEU A 428 14.49 4.17 13.63
CA LEU A 428 14.86 5.17 12.62
C LEU A 428 14.26 4.84 11.25
N ILE A 429 14.35 3.58 10.80
CA ILE A 429 13.73 3.11 9.55
C ILE A 429 12.22 3.43 9.55
N GLU A 430 11.52 3.08 10.62
CA GLU A 430 10.08 3.34 10.74
C GLU A 430 9.76 4.85 10.75
N SER A 431 10.58 5.66 11.42
CA SER A 431 10.41 7.12 11.42
C SER A 431 10.55 7.72 10.01
N HIS A 432 11.59 7.35 9.27
CA HIS A 432 11.79 7.81 7.90
C HIS A 432 10.71 7.26 6.95
N ARG A 433 10.23 6.03 7.15
CA ARG A 433 9.13 5.44 6.38
C ARG A 433 7.83 6.23 6.58
N ARG A 434 7.49 6.59 7.82
CA ARG A 434 6.30 7.39 8.15
C ARG A 434 6.37 8.78 7.52
N GLU A 435 7.52 9.45 7.60
CA GLU A 435 7.68 10.77 6.97
C GLU A 435 7.64 10.66 5.44
N LEU A 436 8.22 9.62 4.84
CA LEU A 436 8.09 9.36 3.42
C LEU A 436 6.62 9.16 3.02
N LEU A 437 5.88 8.32 3.75
CA LEU A 437 4.45 8.08 3.49
C LEU A 437 3.66 9.38 3.61
N ARG A 438 3.92 10.21 4.64
CA ARG A 438 3.31 11.52 4.79
C ARG A 438 3.54 12.40 3.57
N MET A 439 4.80 12.53 3.14
CA MET A 439 5.15 13.32 1.96
C MET A 439 4.44 12.81 0.70
N VAL A 440 4.32 11.49 0.55
CA VAL A 440 3.63 10.84 -0.58
C VAL A 440 2.14 11.17 -0.58
N GLN A 441 1.48 11.12 0.59
CA GLN A 441 0.05 11.40 0.70
C GLN A 441 -0.29 12.91 0.65
N GLN A 442 0.65 13.78 1.01
CA GLN A 442 0.45 15.23 0.94
C GLN A 442 0.54 15.74 -0.51
N THR A 443 -0.62 15.89 -1.17
CA THR A 443 -0.71 16.40 -2.55
C THR A 443 -0.98 17.90 -2.62
N LYS A 444 -1.68 18.46 -1.64
CA LYS A 444 -2.05 19.87 -1.61
C LYS A 444 -0.81 20.76 -1.44
N GLY A 445 -0.55 21.63 -2.41
CA GLY A 445 0.58 22.55 -2.40
C GLY A 445 1.94 21.91 -2.73
N SER A 446 1.95 20.63 -3.12
CA SER A 446 3.16 19.95 -3.55
C SER A 446 3.60 20.41 -4.95
N VAL A 447 4.91 20.54 -5.15
CA VAL A 447 5.51 20.79 -6.48
C VAL A 447 5.85 19.49 -7.21
N VAL A 448 5.77 18.35 -6.52
CA VAL A 448 6.07 17.02 -7.06
C VAL A 448 4.76 16.28 -7.34
N PRO A 449 4.50 15.86 -8.60
CA PRO A 449 3.31 15.08 -8.93
C PRO A 449 3.19 13.80 -8.09
N LYS A 450 1.96 13.42 -7.71
CA LYS A 450 1.69 12.24 -6.88
C LYS A 450 2.28 10.96 -7.47
N ASP A 451 2.15 10.77 -8.78
CA ASP A 451 2.70 9.60 -9.48
C ASP A 451 4.23 9.50 -9.33
N CYS A 452 4.94 10.64 -9.31
CA CYS A 452 6.38 10.67 -9.06
C CYS A 452 6.70 10.32 -7.60
N LYS A 453 5.91 10.81 -6.64
CA LYS A 453 6.06 10.45 -5.22
C LYS A 453 5.82 8.96 -4.99
N ASP A 454 4.86 8.37 -5.70
CA ASP A 454 4.54 6.95 -5.60
C ASP A 454 5.71 6.05 -6.03
N LEU A 455 6.59 6.52 -6.92
CA LEU A 455 7.83 5.80 -7.24
C LEU A 455 8.75 5.68 -6.02
N PHE A 456 8.90 6.73 -5.21
CA PHE A 456 9.68 6.68 -3.98
C PHE A 456 9.07 5.72 -2.95
N TRP A 457 7.75 5.77 -2.81
CA TRP A 457 7.04 4.83 -1.93
C TRP A 457 7.21 3.38 -2.37
N LYS A 458 7.06 3.11 -3.67
CA LYS A 458 7.29 1.79 -4.27
C LYS A 458 8.73 1.34 -4.08
N MET A 459 9.71 2.24 -4.23
CA MET A 459 11.11 1.92 -3.96
C MET A 459 11.37 1.55 -2.50
N SER A 460 10.74 2.27 -1.55
CA SER A 460 10.79 1.90 -0.14
C SER A 460 10.28 0.47 0.10
N LYS A 461 9.16 0.08 -0.53
CA LYS A 461 8.65 -1.30 -0.45
C LYS A 461 9.58 -2.32 -1.07
N VAL A 462 10.19 -2.01 -2.21
CA VAL A 462 11.20 -2.86 -2.86
C VAL A 462 12.41 -3.05 -1.94
N LEU A 463 12.88 -2.00 -1.27
CA LEU A 463 13.98 -2.09 -0.30
C LEU A 463 13.62 -2.96 0.90
N HIS A 464 12.40 -2.82 1.45
CA HIS A 464 11.93 -3.69 2.54
C HIS A 464 11.81 -5.15 2.11
N LEU A 465 11.26 -5.42 0.92
CA LEU A 465 11.27 -6.78 0.35
C LEU A 465 12.69 -7.27 0.14
N PHE A 466 13.57 -6.36 -0.28
CA PHE A 466 14.94 -6.71 -0.53
C PHE A 466 15.58 -7.17 0.78
N TYR A 467 15.56 -6.36 1.83
CA TYR A 467 16.21 -6.67 3.11
C TYR A 467 15.29 -7.39 4.13
N MET A 468 14.24 -8.09 3.66
CA MET A 468 13.22 -8.73 4.51
C MET A 468 13.72 -9.93 5.33
N GLY A 469 14.94 -10.43 5.11
CA GLY A 469 15.46 -11.65 5.73
C GLY A 469 16.95 -11.55 6.05
N ASP A 470 17.61 -12.71 6.13
CA ASP A 470 19.06 -12.79 6.33
C ASP A 470 19.82 -12.18 5.14
N ASP A 471 21.14 -11.99 5.29
CA ASP A 471 21.97 -11.43 4.23
C ASP A 471 21.70 -12.13 2.89
N LYS A 472 21.38 -11.33 1.87
CA LYS A 472 20.84 -11.88 0.61
C LYS A 472 21.86 -12.66 -0.20
N TYR A 473 23.09 -12.72 0.29
CA TYR A 473 24.11 -13.67 -0.13
C TYR A 473 23.73 -15.13 0.21
N SER A 474 22.88 -15.36 1.22
CA SER A 474 22.61 -16.68 1.79
C SER A 474 21.26 -17.31 1.39
N SER A 475 20.32 -16.58 0.77
CA SER A 475 19.03 -17.15 0.36
C SER A 475 18.39 -16.51 -0.90
N PRO A 476 18.85 -16.87 -2.12
CA PRO A 476 18.36 -16.29 -3.38
C PRO A 476 16.89 -16.66 -3.72
N HIS A 477 16.31 -17.63 -3.03
CA HIS A 477 15.03 -18.26 -3.43
C HIS A 477 13.82 -17.33 -3.37
N LYS A 478 13.73 -16.43 -2.38
CA LYS A 478 12.53 -15.58 -2.21
C LYS A 478 12.39 -14.51 -3.30
N MET A 479 13.50 -13.88 -3.70
CA MET A 479 13.48 -12.91 -4.80
C MET A 479 13.19 -13.59 -6.14
N VAL A 480 13.83 -14.74 -6.40
CA VAL A 480 13.61 -15.49 -7.63
C VAL A 480 12.15 -15.97 -7.73
N SER A 481 11.55 -16.41 -6.62
CA SER A 481 10.11 -16.76 -6.57
C SER A 481 9.24 -15.57 -6.95
N ALA A 482 9.46 -14.41 -6.33
CA ALA A 482 8.68 -13.20 -6.63
C ALA A 482 8.83 -12.75 -8.10
N VAL A 483 10.04 -12.85 -8.66
CA VAL A 483 10.29 -12.56 -10.08
C VAL A 483 9.56 -13.55 -10.97
N ASN A 484 9.61 -14.84 -10.68
CA ASN A 484 8.92 -15.87 -11.45
C ASN A 484 7.41 -15.67 -11.43
N GLU A 485 6.83 -15.45 -10.25
CA GLU A 485 5.39 -15.21 -10.08
C GLU A 485 4.92 -13.97 -10.86
N ILE A 486 5.73 -12.92 -10.96
CA ILE A 486 5.30 -11.67 -11.61
C ILE A 486 5.59 -11.66 -13.10
N ILE A 487 6.75 -12.16 -13.54
CA ILE A 487 7.25 -12.01 -14.91
C ILE A 487 7.05 -13.29 -15.72
N ASN A 488 7.45 -14.44 -15.18
CA ASN A 488 7.59 -15.67 -15.98
C ASN A 488 6.31 -16.49 -16.03
N GLU A 489 5.64 -16.66 -14.90
CA GLU A 489 4.50 -17.56 -14.75
C GLU A 489 3.20 -16.81 -15.06
N PRO A 490 2.46 -17.10 -16.14
CA PRO A 490 1.16 -16.49 -16.35
C PRO A 490 0.16 -16.95 -15.29
N ILE A 491 -0.83 -16.11 -15.01
CA ILE A 491 -2.00 -16.59 -14.28
C ILE A 491 -2.76 -17.50 -15.26
N LEU A 492 -3.23 -18.66 -14.79
CA LEU A 492 -4.10 -19.55 -15.52
C LEU A 492 -5.47 -19.52 -14.83
N LEU A 493 -6.49 -18.94 -15.48
CA LEU A 493 -7.85 -19.11 -14.97
C LEU A 493 -8.26 -20.57 -15.17
N PRO A 494 -8.89 -21.22 -14.18
CA PRO A 494 -9.52 -22.51 -14.42
C PRO A 494 -10.51 -22.37 -15.59
N PRO A 495 -10.57 -23.35 -16.51
CA PRO A 495 -11.49 -23.28 -17.64
C PRO A 495 -12.92 -23.10 -17.13
N TYR A 496 -13.65 -22.20 -17.79
CA TYR A 496 -15.04 -21.78 -17.51
C TYR A 496 -16.08 -22.93 -17.43
N SER A 497 -15.67 -24.19 -17.55
CA SER A 497 -16.54 -25.37 -17.61
C SER A 497 -16.93 -25.97 -16.25
N LYS A 498 -16.90 -25.20 -15.16
CA LYS A 498 -17.40 -25.62 -13.83
C LYS A 498 -18.22 -24.54 -13.12
N LEU A 499 -18.91 -23.68 -13.87
CA LEU A 499 -19.72 -22.58 -13.32
C LEU A 499 -21.13 -22.48 -13.95
N ASP A 500 -21.63 -23.61 -14.48
CA ASP A 500 -23.05 -23.82 -14.81
C ASP A 500 -23.81 -24.42 -13.61
#